data_AF-A0A927UHF9-F1
#
_entry.id   AF-A0A927UHF9-F1
#
_cell.length_a   1.000
_cell.length_b   1.000
_cell.length_c   1.000
_cell.angle_alpha   90.00
_cell.angle_beta   90.00
_cell.angle_gamma   90.00
#
_symmetry.space_group_name_H-M   'P 1'
#
loop_
_entity.id
_entity.type
_entity.pdbx_description
1 polymer ?
#
loop_
_entity_poly.entity_id
_entity_poly.type
_entity_poly.pdbx_seq_one_letter_code
_entity_poly.pdbx_strand_id
1 'polypeptide(L)'
;MENKLYGFIKEKNIELPGIISTYKYVRESFAIVEVTEDVFHKLSSLMMDVKMQREDVLEYRNFMKELKCNFLLLIWHEHEEERLYFMSESKRVRALEFIDYLMPEFGLVRGNEKAAGGRISSAILRVKMSENDIETTMEYFLKMSNSYFEDCELIIAADYGIRMEESIKKMERYHKKKIPWAFVKSTDIVAQGEVLRIKSLENESGLQLTADKDVYIMIGARGEVYDIERNKFEKTYDETDGKLDIFEQMLDFLPEVERESDGKFISLDEIAHLCYPKLGTSIYAKELENRTKVFSVIREQEYFLGRPGDYLAVRADDLCDVYIIQGEIFRQTYEPMEK
;
A
#
# COMPACT_ATOMS: atom_id res chain seq x y z
N MET A 1 33.68 17.97 -5.80
CA MET A 1 32.41 17.28 -6.11
C MET A 1 32.14 16.35 -4.94
N GLU A 2 31.09 16.60 -4.17
CA GLU A 2 30.69 15.68 -3.09
C GLU A 2 30.38 14.30 -3.71
N ASN A 3 30.94 13.25 -3.12
CA ASN A 3 30.79 11.89 -3.63
C ASN A 3 29.34 11.45 -3.43
N LYS A 4 28.56 11.44 -4.51
CA LYS A 4 27.15 11.03 -4.51
C LYS A 4 27.08 9.53 -4.76
N LEU A 5 26.43 8.80 -3.86
CA LEU A 5 26.18 7.36 -4.00
C LEU A 5 24.68 7.15 -4.20
N TYR A 6 24.26 6.71 -5.38
CA TYR A 6 22.84 6.54 -5.77
C TYR A 6 21.95 7.76 -5.46
N GLY A 7 22.46 8.97 -5.68
CA GLY A 7 21.73 10.20 -5.39
C GLY A 7 21.68 10.60 -3.92
N PHE A 8 22.38 9.88 -3.03
CA PHE A 8 22.58 10.26 -1.64
C PHE A 8 23.93 10.96 -1.43
N ILE A 9 23.94 11.96 -0.56
CA ILE A 9 25.14 12.63 -0.07
C ILE A 9 25.35 12.22 1.38
N LYS A 10 26.58 11.81 1.71
CA LYS A 10 26.97 11.55 3.09
C LYS A 10 27.09 12.88 3.84
N GLU A 11 26.30 13.05 4.88
CA GLU A 11 26.37 14.23 5.74
C GLU A 11 27.55 14.09 6.71
N LYS A 12 28.10 15.22 7.17
CA LYS A 12 28.99 15.21 8.33
C LYS A 12 28.19 14.72 9.54
N ASN A 13 28.80 13.88 10.37
CA ASN A 13 28.14 13.29 11.53
C ASN A 13 27.38 14.37 12.32
N ILE A 14 26.08 14.16 12.46
CA ILE A 14 25.24 14.96 13.33
C ILE A 14 25.58 14.50 14.75
N GLU A 15 25.81 15.44 15.67
CA GLU A 15 26.18 15.16 17.06
C GLU A 15 24.99 14.64 17.88
N LEU A 16 24.37 13.55 17.41
CA LEU A 16 23.33 12.81 18.12
C LEU A 16 23.91 11.49 18.62
N PRO A 17 23.74 11.14 19.91
CA PRO A 17 24.28 9.90 20.47
C PRO A 17 23.86 8.67 19.66
N GLY A 18 24.85 7.86 19.28
CA GLY A 18 24.66 6.56 18.63
C GLY A 18 24.27 6.62 17.15
N ILE A 19 24.37 7.78 16.49
CA ILE A 19 24.44 7.84 15.02
C ILE A 19 25.85 7.43 14.57
N ILE A 20 25.92 6.45 13.68
CA ILE A 20 27.17 5.98 13.05
C ILE A 20 27.41 6.75 11.75
N SER A 21 26.38 6.83 10.90
CA SER A 21 26.45 7.52 9.61
C SER A 21 25.10 8.07 9.17
N THR A 22 25.11 9.10 8.33
CA THR A 22 23.88 9.74 7.82
C THR A 22 24.04 10.08 6.35
N TYR A 23 23.01 9.76 5.58
CA TYR A 23 22.93 10.01 4.15
C TYR A 23 21.63 10.73 3.83
N LYS A 24 21.69 11.80 3.05
CA LYS A 24 20.51 12.54 2.59
C LYS A 24 20.31 12.39 1.10
N TYR A 25 19.07 12.11 0.70
CA TYR A 25 18.70 12.02 -0.70
C TYR A 25 18.60 13.42 -1.30
N VAL A 26 19.11 13.62 -2.51
CA VAL A 26 19.12 14.95 -3.14
C VAL A 26 17.80 15.36 -3.75
N ARG A 27 16.92 14.40 -4.07
CA ARG A 27 15.64 14.66 -4.78
C ARG A 27 14.46 14.78 -3.83
N GLU A 28 14.49 14.08 -2.71
CA GLU A 28 13.41 14.06 -1.72
C GLU A 28 13.92 14.48 -0.35
N SER A 29 12.99 14.90 0.52
CA SER A 29 13.27 15.16 1.93
C SER A 29 13.44 13.85 2.70
N PHE A 30 14.48 13.09 2.38
CA PHE A 30 14.74 11.74 2.88
C PHE A 30 16.14 11.61 3.47
N ALA A 31 16.22 11.06 4.68
CA ALA A 31 17.46 10.67 5.32
C ALA A 31 17.49 9.16 5.63
N ILE A 32 18.65 8.55 5.42
CA ILE A 32 18.99 7.19 5.85
C ILE A 32 20.08 7.31 6.91
N VAL A 33 19.87 6.70 8.06
CA VAL A 33 20.74 6.83 9.23
C VAL A 33 21.09 5.45 9.75
N GLU A 34 22.39 5.20 9.87
CA GLU A 34 22.92 4.04 10.56
C GLU A 34 23.05 4.37 12.05
N VAL A 35 22.51 3.52 12.91
CA VAL A 35 22.53 3.72 14.37
C VAL A 35 23.09 2.50 15.09
N THR A 36 23.62 2.72 16.29
CA THR A 36 24.09 1.65 17.18
C THR A 36 22.90 0.89 17.80
N GLU A 37 23.10 -0.38 18.15
CA GLU A 37 22.10 -1.22 18.84
C GLU A 37 21.55 -0.59 20.13
N ASP A 38 22.38 0.12 20.92
CA ASP A 38 21.96 0.80 22.15
C ASP A 38 20.94 1.92 21.93
N VAL A 39 21.00 2.57 20.76
CA VAL A 39 19.98 3.53 20.35
C VAL A 39 18.69 2.76 20.14
N PHE A 40 18.72 1.62 19.45
CA PHE A 40 17.52 0.79 19.26
C PHE A 40 16.96 0.17 20.54
N HIS A 41 17.73 -0.32 21.50
CA HIS A 41 17.15 -0.93 22.72
C HIS A 41 16.36 0.05 23.59
N LYS A 42 16.71 1.35 23.54
CA LYS A 42 15.84 2.40 24.09
C LYS A 42 14.55 2.57 23.30
N LEU A 43 14.58 2.27 22.00
CA LEU A 43 13.48 2.43 21.03
C LEU A 43 12.59 1.17 20.93
N SER A 44 13.10 -0.02 21.22
CA SER A 44 12.48 -1.33 20.94
C SER A 44 11.51 -1.81 22.03
N SER A 45 11.79 -1.49 23.28
CA SER A 45 10.89 -1.76 24.42
C SER A 45 9.50 -1.11 24.28
N LEU A 46 9.35 -0.20 23.32
CA LEU A 46 8.15 0.57 22.97
C LEU A 46 7.44 0.10 21.68
N MET A 47 8.05 -0.80 20.91
CA MET A 47 7.56 -1.18 19.57
C MET A 47 6.93 -2.57 19.48
N MET A 48 7.17 -3.44 20.47
CA MET A 48 6.82 -4.86 20.34
C MET A 48 5.42 -5.26 20.84
N ASP A 49 4.74 -4.46 21.65
CA ASP A 49 3.32 -4.67 21.99
C ASP A 49 2.68 -3.39 22.54
N VAL A 50 1.44 -3.09 22.10
CA VAL A 50 0.53 -2.02 22.56
C VAL A 50 0.74 -0.62 21.95
N LYS A 51 -0.38 0.02 21.59
CA LYS A 51 -0.55 1.42 21.11
C LYS A 51 0.64 2.35 21.46
N MET A 52 1.35 2.85 20.44
CA MET A 52 2.35 3.93 20.58
C MET A 52 1.79 5.06 21.46
N GLN A 53 2.44 5.37 22.58
CA GLN A 53 2.02 6.50 23.39
C GLN A 53 2.48 7.81 22.76
N ARG A 54 1.81 8.90 23.15
CA ARG A 54 1.99 10.25 22.55
C ARG A 54 3.40 10.81 22.77
N GLU A 55 4.10 10.33 23.79
CA GLU A 55 5.43 10.77 24.19
C GLU A 55 6.52 10.10 23.32
N ASP A 56 6.33 8.86 22.91
CA ASP A 56 7.27 8.12 22.04
C ASP A 56 7.35 8.73 20.63
N VAL A 57 6.20 9.14 20.09
CA VAL A 57 6.09 9.89 18.82
C VAL A 57 6.90 11.20 18.84
N LEU A 58 7.10 11.77 20.03
CA LEU A 58 7.71 13.09 20.19
C LEU A 58 9.25 13.04 20.02
N GLU A 59 9.91 11.93 20.37
CA GLU A 59 11.37 11.80 20.23
C GLU A 59 11.81 11.58 18.77
N TYR A 60 11.11 10.76 17.98
CA TYR A 60 11.48 10.52 16.57
C TYR A 60 11.22 11.71 15.66
N ARG A 61 10.14 12.46 15.93
CA ARG A 61 9.90 13.73 15.26
C ARG A 61 11.04 14.71 15.52
N ASN A 62 11.77 14.59 16.62
CA ASN A 62 12.95 15.43 16.86
C ASN A 62 14.08 15.04 15.91
N PHE A 63 14.38 13.75 15.72
CA PHE A 63 15.34 13.31 14.70
C PHE A 63 14.97 13.81 13.30
N MET A 64 13.71 13.64 12.88
CA MET A 64 13.25 14.11 11.57
C MET A 64 13.33 15.64 11.44
N LYS A 65 13.00 16.40 12.50
CA LYS A 65 13.14 17.86 12.53
C LYS A 65 14.60 18.30 12.46
N GLU A 66 15.50 17.66 13.20
CA GLU A 66 16.93 17.96 13.21
C GLU A 66 17.58 17.63 11.86
N LEU A 67 17.21 16.49 11.29
CA LEU A 67 17.61 16.07 9.94
C LEU A 67 16.95 16.91 8.84
N LYS A 68 15.84 17.60 9.17
CA LYS A 68 14.97 18.33 8.23
C LYS A 68 14.50 17.41 7.09
N CYS A 69 14.01 16.23 7.46
CA CYS A 69 13.50 15.23 6.53
C CYS A 69 12.03 14.89 6.79
N ASN A 70 11.29 14.58 5.72
CA ASN A 70 9.92 14.05 5.75
C ASN A 70 9.89 12.51 5.73
N PHE A 71 11.01 11.89 5.38
CA PHE A 71 11.23 10.45 5.37
C PHE A 71 12.49 10.14 6.16
N LEU A 72 12.43 9.10 7.00
CA LEU A 72 13.57 8.67 7.79
C LEU A 72 13.62 7.16 7.84
N LEU A 73 14.72 6.58 7.35
CA LEU A 73 15.06 5.18 7.50
C LEU A 73 16.19 5.04 8.52
N LEU A 74 15.94 4.29 9.59
CA LEU A 74 16.94 3.86 10.55
C LEU A 74 17.37 2.44 10.21
N ILE A 75 18.67 2.18 10.26
CA ILE A 75 19.26 0.86 10.01
C ILE A 75 20.23 0.55 11.16
N TRP A 76 20.14 -0.66 11.69
CA TRP A 76 21.13 -1.17 12.63
C TRP A 76 21.28 -2.68 12.48
N HIS A 77 22.41 -3.17 12.96
CA HIS A 77 22.72 -4.59 13.04
C HIS A 77 22.40 -5.09 14.44
N GLU A 78 21.70 -6.22 14.54
CA GLU A 78 21.38 -6.88 15.80
C GLU A 78 21.56 -8.39 15.63
N HIS A 79 22.55 -8.96 16.31
CA HIS A 79 22.94 -10.37 16.22
C HIS A 79 23.26 -10.85 14.79
N GLU A 80 22.38 -11.61 14.15
CA GLU A 80 22.53 -12.11 12.77
C GLU A 80 21.47 -11.51 11.83
N GLU A 81 20.86 -10.40 12.24
CA GLU A 81 19.81 -9.69 11.50
C GLU A 81 20.23 -8.25 11.22
N GLU A 82 19.92 -7.76 10.02
CA GLU A 82 19.79 -6.33 9.78
C GLU A 82 18.35 -5.92 10.09
N ARG A 83 18.21 -4.82 10.81
CA ARG A 83 16.92 -4.27 11.18
C ARG A 83 16.74 -2.87 10.65
N LEU A 84 15.50 -2.60 10.28
CA LEU A 84 15.07 -1.37 9.64
C LEU A 84 13.88 -0.80 10.38
N TYR A 85 13.82 0.52 10.42
CA TYR A 85 12.61 1.23 10.82
C TYR A 85 12.45 2.46 9.95
N PHE A 86 11.34 2.55 9.23
CA PHE A 86 11.04 3.65 8.34
C PHE A 86 9.82 4.43 8.81
N MET A 87 9.94 5.76 8.72
CA MET A 87 8.88 6.71 9.02
C MET A 87 8.63 7.61 7.82
N SER A 88 7.35 7.91 7.63
CA SER A 88 6.87 8.76 6.55
C SER A 88 5.88 9.80 7.07
N GLU A 89 6.15 11.07 6.76
CA GLU A 89 5.20 12.17 6.92
C GLU A 89 4.39 12.43 5.65
N SER A 90 4.53 11.59 4.61
CA SER A 90 3.79 11.74 3.36
C SER A 90 2.92 10.55 3.06
N LYS A 91 1.68 10.81 2.63
CA LYS A 91 0.82 9.75 2.12
C LYS A 91 1.21 9.25 0.72
N ARG A 92 2.23 9.84 0.07
CA ARG A 92 2.78 9.39 -1.23
C ARG A 92 3.78 8.24 -1.10
N VAL A 93 4.34 8.05 0.09
CA VAL A 93 5.29 6.98 0.42
C VAL A 93 4.79 6.33 1.69
N ARG A 94 4.09 5.20 1.57
CA ARG A 94 3.58 4.48 2.74
C ARG A 94 4.70 3.65 3.35
N ALA A 95 4.83 3.70 4.67
CA ALA A 95 5.99 3.12 5.32
C ALA A 95 6.07 1.59 5.21
N LEU A 96 4.93 0.90 5.41
CA LEU A 96 4.84 -0.55 5.23
C LEU A 96 5.30 -0.98 3.84
N GLU A 97 4.77 -0.29 2.82
CA GLU A 97 5.04 -0.57 1.41
C GLU A 97 6.50 -0.23 1.01
N PHE A 98 7.09 0.81 1.60
CA PHE A 98 8.50 1.13 1.39
C PHE A 98 9.43 0.05 1.97
N ILE A 99 9.18 -0.41 3.19
CA ILE A 99 9.98 -1.50 3.78
C ILE A 99 9.82 -2.80 3.00
N ASP A 100 8.60 -3.15 2.59
CA ASP A 100 8.34 -4.33 1.74
C ASP A 100 9.16 -4.27 0.44
N TYR A 101 9.23 -3.08 -0.19
CA TYR A 101 10.05 -2.89 -1.40
C TYR A 101 11.56 -3.07 -1.16
N LEU A 102 12.08 -2.67 0.00
CA LEU A 102 13.51 -2.83 0.31
C LEU A 102 13.89 -4.29 0.55
N MET A 103 12.94 -5.15 0.93
CA MET A 103 13.19 -6.54 1.29
C MET A 103 12.06 -7.50 0.88
N PRO A 104 11.75 -7.58 -0.43
CA PRO A 104 10.57 -8.31 -0.91
C PRO A 104 10.70 -9.81 -0.65
N GLU A 105 9.68 -10.43 -0.05
CA GLU A 105 9.54 -11.89 0.14
C GLU A 105 10.56 -12.58 1.08
N PHE A 106 11.63 -11.90 1.50
CA PHE A 106 12.69 -12.49 2.32
C PHE A 106 12.94 -11.78 3.66
N GLY A 107 12.29 -10.64 3.87
CA GLY A 107 12.24 -9.94 5.15
C GLY A 107 10.93 -10.21 5.90
N LEU A 108 10.95 -9.99 7.21
CA LEU A 108 9.73 -9.90 8.01
C LEU A 108 9.40 -8.42 8.23
N VAL A 109 8.24 -8.01 7.74
CA VAL A 109 7.81 -6.61 7.73
C VAL A 109 6.52 -6.45 8.52
N ARG A 110 6.44 -5.39 9.32
CA ARG A 110 5.22 -5.02 10.05
C ARG A 110 5.10 -3.50 10.17
N GLY A 111 3.90 -2.96 10.02
CA GLY A 111 3.69 -1.53 10.16
C GLY A 111 2.36 -1.07 9.58
N ASN A 112 2.31 0.22 9.26
CA ASN A 112 1.17 0.90 8.65
C ASN A 112 1.64 1.96 7.64
N GLU A 113 0.76 2.87 7.24
CA GLU A 113 1.07 3.91 6.25
C GLU A 113 2.14 4.90 6.72
N LYS A 114 2.30 5.11 8.03
CA LYS A 114 3.19 6.14 8.61
C LYS A 114 4.51 5.59 9.12
N ALA A 115 4.50 4.38 9.67
CA ALA A 115 5.70 3.77 10.21
C ALA A 115 5.70 2.26 10.03
N ALA A 116 6.87 1.69 9.73
CA ALA A 116 7.04 0.26 9.59
C ALA A 116 8.45 -0.18 9.99
N GLY A 117 8.51 -1.37 10.58
CA GLY A 117 9.75 -2.07 10.89
C GLY A 117 9.96 -3.25 9.94
N GLY A 118 11.22 -3.55 9.67
CA GLY A 118 11.65 -4.70 8.90
C GLY A 118 12.82 -5.41 9.58
N ARG A 119 12.89 -6.73 9.44
CA ARG A 119 14.09 -7.50 9.80
C ARG A 119 14.42 -8.50 8.71
N ILE A 120 15.72 -8.65 8.43
CA ILE A 120 16.24 -9.57 7.44
C ILE A 120 17.49 -10.25 7.98
N SER A 121 17.59 -11.56 7.81
CA SER A 121 18.81 -12.29 8.15
C SER A 121 20.01 -11.76 7.35
N SER A 122 21.13 -11.47 8.00
CA SER A 122 22.35 -11.00 7.31
C SER A 122 22.85 -11.99 6.26
N ALA A 123 22.61 -13.30 6.42
CA ALA A 123 22.94 -14.30 5.41
C ALA A 123 22.16 -14.12 4.09
N ILE A 124 20.84 -13.96 4.19
CA ILE A 124 19.95 -13.66 3.05
C ILE A 124 20.35 -12.32 2.41
N LEU A 125 20.57 -11.28 3.22
CA LEU A 125 20.96 -9.98 2.69
C LEU A 125 22.28 -10.06 1.91
N ARG A 126 23.28 -10.80 2.39
CA ARG A 126 24.56 -11.00 1.68
C ARG A 126 24.37 -11.67 0.31
N VAL A 127 23.42 -12.59 0.18
CA VAL A 127 23.06 -13.18 -1.13
C VAL A 127 22.52 -12.08 -2.06
N LYS A 128 21.58 -11.25 -1.58
CA LYS A 128 21.01 -10.14 -2.36
C LYS A 128 22.02 -9.06 -2.72
N MET A 129 22.95 -8.75 -1.83
CA MET A 129 24.07 -7.86 -2.10
C MET A 129 24.98 -8.44 -3.20
N SER A 130 25.29 -9.73 -3.13
CA SER A 130 26.12 -10.41 -4.12
C SER A 130 25.46 -10.49 -5.50
N GLU A 131 24.14 -10.73 -5.56
CA GLU A 131 23.34 -10.66 -6.80
C GLU A 131 23.36 -9.28 -7.47
N ASN A 132 23.71 -8.23 -6.71
CA ASN A 132 23.69 -6.84 -7.14
C ASN A 132 25.08 -6.19 -7.25
N ASP A 133 26.16 -6.97 -7.07
CA ASP A 133 27.55 -6.51 -6.99
C ASP A 133 27.77 -5.41 -5.94
N ILE A 134 27.15 -5.56 -4.76
CA ILE A 134 27.22 -4.60 -3.65
C ILE A 134 28.07 -5.15 -2.50
N GLU A 135 28.94 -4.31 -1.93
CA GLU A 135 29.86 -4.74 -0.86
C GLU A 135 29.35 -4.46 0.55
N THR A 136 28.52 -3.43 0.73
CA THR A 136 28.09 -3.00 2.07
C THR A 136 26.58 -2.95 2.24
N THR A 137 26.09 -3.25 3.45
CA THR A 137 24.68 -3.15 3.84
C THR A 137 24.11 -1.75 3.57
N MET A 138 24.87 -0.71 3.93
CA MET A 138 24.44 0.67 3.69
C MET A 138 24.26 0.94 2.19
N GLU A 139 25.24 0.56 1.36
CA GLU A 139 25.16 0.73 -0.10
C GLU A 139 23.94 0.02 -0.70
N TYR A 140 23.60 -1.18 -0.21
CA TYR A 140 22.39 -1.89 -0.61
C TYR A 140 21.14 -1.06 -0.35
N PHE A 141 20.98 -0.56 0.88
CA PHE A 141 19.78 0.21 1.22
C PHE A 141 19.74 1.58 0.55
N LEU A 142 20.88 2.23 0.28
CA LEU A 142 20.93 3.44 -0.55
C LEU A 142 20.47 3.16 -1.99
N LYS A 143 20.95 2.07 -2.61
CA LYS A 143 20.57 1.67 -3.98
C LYS A 143 19.08 1.36 -4.06
N MET A 144 18.58 0.48 -3.20
CA MET A 144 17.17 0.07 -3.19
C MET A 144 16.25 1.26 -2.88
N SER A 145 16.65 2.13 -1.94
CA SER A 145 15.94 3.37 -1.66
C SER A 145 15.86 4.31 -2.85
N ASN A 146 16.94 4.44 -3.64
CA ASN A 146 16.90 5.24 -4.87
C ASN A 146 15.98 4.59 -5.92
N SER A 147 16.12 3.27 -6.14
CA SER A 147 15.28 2.50 -7.07
C SER A 147 13.79 2.63 -6.73
N TYR A 148 13.42 2.67 -5.45
CA TYR A 148 12.04 2.89 -5.02
C TYR A 148 11.39 4.15 -5.65
N PHE A 149 12.15 5.23 -5.75
CA PHE A 149 11.68 6.51 -6.28
C PHE A 149 11.76 6.58 -7.81
N GLU A 150 12.73 5.90 -8.43
CA GLU A 150 12.89 5.90 -9.89
C GLU A 150 11.96 4.88 -10.58
N ASP A 151 11.77 3.71 -9.98
CA ASP A 151 11.10 2.56 -10.59
C ASP A 151 9.59 2.56 -10.29
N CYS A 152 8.95 3.74 -10.32
CA CYS A 152 7.53 3.87 -10.05
C CYS A 152 6.84 4.86 -11.00
N GLU A 153 5.88 4.36 -11.79
CA GLU A 153 4.98 5.22 -12.54
C GLU A 153 3.93 5.83 -11.60
N LEU A 154 3.65 7.13 -11.75
CA LEU A 154 2.63 7.84 -10.98
C LEU A 154 1.49 8.25 -11.90
N ILE A 155 0.29 7.77 -11.61
CA ILE A 155 -0.93 8.09 -12.35
C ILE A 155 -1.85 8.88 -11.44
N ILE A 156 -2.18 10.11 -11.84
CA ILE A 156 -3.26 10.89 -11.25
C ILE A 156 -4.49 10.69 -12.12
N ALA A 157 -5.50 9.97 -11.63
CA ALA A 157 -6.61 9.47 -12.45
C ALA A 157 -7.33 10.59 -13.25
N ALA A 158 -7.57 11.74 -12.60
CA ALA A 158 -8.23 12.90 -13.22
C ALA A 158 -7.45 13.48 -14.42
N ASP A 159 -6.11 13.52 -14.34
CA ASP A 159 -5.26 14.03 -15.43
C ASP A 159 -5.04 12.97 -16.50
N TYR A 160 -4.86 11.71 -16.08
CA TYR A 160 -4.59 10.58 -16.95
C TYR A 160 -5.73 10.33 -17.93
N GLY A 161 -6.98 10.29 -17.45
CA GLY A 161 -8.16 10.04 -18.29
C GLY A 161 -8.30 11.04 -19.44
N ILE A 162 -7.96 12.30 -19.18
CA ILE A 162 -8.02 13.39 -20.17
C ILE A 162 -6.85 13.30 -21.15
N ARG A 163 -5.62 13.22 -20.64
CA ARG A 163 -4.41 13.27 -21.48
C ARG A 163 -4.20 12.02 -22.32
N MET A 164 -4.66 10.87 -21.81
CA MET A 164 -4.41 9.56 -22.43
C MET A 164 -5.65 9.02 -23.15
N GLU A 165 -6.71 9.82 -23.33
CA GLU A 165 -8.00 9.39 -23.91
C GLU A 165 -7.83 8.54 -25.19
N GLU A 166 -7.06 9.04 -26.18
CA GLU A 166 -6.86 8.33 -27.45
C GLU A 166 -6.11 7.00 -27.27
N SER A 167 -5.18 6.94 -26.33
CA SER A 167 -4.42 5.74 -26.00
C SER A 167 -5.28 4.73 -25.23
N ILE A 168 -6.11 5.20 -24.28
CA ILE A 168 -7.05 4.37 -23.53
C ILE A 168 -8.03 3.71 -24.48
N LYS A 169 -8.60 4.46 -25.43
CA LYS A 169 -9.57 3.92 -26.41
C LYS A 169 -8.98 2.86 -27.36
N LYS A 170 -7.65 2.75 -27.45
CA LYS A 170 -6.94 1.71 -28.22
C LYS A 170 -6.62 0.47 -27.40
N MET A 171 -6.77 0.52 -26.08
CA MET A 171 -6.60 -0.66 -25.21
C MET A 171 -7.69 -1.68 -25.47
N GLU A 172 -7.41 -2.92 -25.09
CA GLU A 172 -8.40 -3.99 -25.18
C GLU A 172 -9.56 -3.73 -24.20
N ARG A 173 -10.77 -4.08 -24.64
CA ARG A 173 -11.98 -3.90 -23.85
C ARG A 173 -12.36 -5.21 -23.20
N TYR A 174 -12.79 -5.11 -21.94
CA TYR A 174 -13.21 -6.25 -21.14
C TYR A 174 -14.57 -5.96 -20.52
N HIS A 175 -15.34 -7.02 -20.28
CA HIS A 175 -16.51 -6.95 -19.42
C HIS A 175 -16.31 -7.81 -18.19
N LYS A 176 -16.99 -7.42 -17.11
CA LYS A 176 -16.95 -8.17 -15.87
C LYS A 176 -17.78 -9.45 -16.06
N LYS A 177 -17.23 -10.60 -15.65
CA LYS A 177 -17.94 -11.87 -15.67
C LYS A 177 -19.08 -11.82 -14.65
N LYS A 178 -20.18 -12.52 -14.95
CA LYS A 178 -21.33 -12.61 -14.04
C LYS A 178 -21.11 -13.68 -12.96
N ILE A 179 -20.11 -13.47 -12.13
CA ILE A 179 -19.77 -14.29 -10.96
C ILE A 179 -20.31 -13.65 -9.68
N PRO A 180 -20.49 -14.41 -8.58
CA PRO A 180 -20.92 -13.84 -7.30
C PRO A 180 -19.86 -12.90 -6.71
N TRP A 181 -20.34 -11.78 -6.18
CA TRP A 181 -19.63 -10.85 -5.30
C TRP A 181 -20.46 -10.72 -4.02
N ALA A 182 -19.94 -10.09 -2.99
CA ALA A 182 -20.75 -9.75 -1.82
C ALA A 182 -20.61 -8.28 -1.42
N PHE A 183 -21.55 -7.81 -0.61
CA PHE A 183 -21.54 -6.46 -0.08
C PHE A 183 -22.14 -6.40 1.32
N VAL A 184 -21.78 -5.36 2.04
CA VAL A 184 -22.32 -4.98 3.36
C VAL A 184 -22.53 -3.48 3.36
N LYS A 185 -23.64 -2.99 3.93
CA LYS A 185 -23.79 -1.55 4.14
C LYS A 185 -22.89 -1.13 5.30
N SER A 186 -22.14 -0.04 5.17
CA SER A 186 -21.21 0.37 6.24
C SER A 186 -21.92 0.63 7.59
N THR A 187 -23.18 1.05 7.53
CA THR A 187 -24.04 1.29 8.71
C THR A 187 -24.60 0.04 9.37
N ASP A 188 -24.51 -1.12 8.71
CA ASP A 188 -24.84 -2.42 9.33
C ASP A 188 -23.65 -2.95 10.16
N ILE A 189 -22.44 -2.38 9.97
CA ILE A 189 -21.20 -2.77 10.66
C ILE A 189 -21.01 -1.93 11.94
N VAL A 190 -21.11 -0.61 11.82
CA VAL A 190 -20.94 0.38 12.90
C VAL A 190 -21.91 1.54 12.73
N ALA A 191 -22.09 2.38 13.76
CA ALA A 191 -22.99 3.51 13.65
C ALA A 191 -22.51 4.54 12.59
N GLN A 192 -23.45 5.27 12.00
CA GLN A 192 -23.13 6.34 11.05
C GLN A 192 -22.17 7.37 11.68
N GLY A 193 -21.13 7.74 10.93
CA GLY A 193 -20.07 8.65 11.38
C GLY A 193 -18.89 7.97 12.08
N GLU A 194 -19.00 6.68 12.46
CA GLU A 194 -17.83 5.92 12.92
C GLU A 194 -16.85 5.62 11.78
N VAL A 195 -15.55 5.52 12.11
CA VAL A 195 -14.50 5.29 11.13
C VAL A 195 -14.05 3.83 11.16
N LEU A 196 -14.06 3.21 9.98
CA LEU A 196 -13.52 1.90 9.68
C LEU A 196 -12.20 2.05 8.92
N ARG A 197 -11.33 1.07 9.05
CA ARG A 197 -10.10 0.90 8.27
C ARG A 197 -10.19 -0.40 7.48
N ILE A 198 -10.03 -0.30 6.17
CA ILE A 198 -10.14 -1.41 5.22
C ILE A 198 -8.76 -1.67 4.62
N LYS A 199 -8.25 -2.89 4.68
CA LYS A 199 -7.03 -3.28 3.97
C LYS A 199 -7.41 -4.02 2.70
N SER A 200 -7.10 -3.44 1.54
CA SER A 200 -7.25 -4.12 0.26
C SER A 200 -5.90 -4.70 -0.18
N LEU A 201 -5.92 -5.57 -1.17
CA LEU A 201 -4.69 -6.17 -1.71
C LEU A 201 -3.78 -5.12 -2.37
N GLU A 202 -4.37 -4.10 -2.97
CA GLU A 202 -3.66 -2.97 -3.60
C GLU A 202 -3.35 -1.83 -2.62
N ASN A 203 -3.84 -1.92 -1.36
CA ASN A 203 -3.61 -0.97 -0.28
C ASN A 203 -3.57 -1.65 1.09
N GLU A 204 -2.46 -2.34 1.37
CA GLU A 204 -2.22 -3.08 2.61
C GLU A 204 -2.07 -2.18 3.85
N SER A 205 -1.75 -0.89 3.64
CA SER A 205 -1.58 0.06 4.75
C SER A 205 -2.91 0.49 5.39
N GLY A 206 -4.03 0.19 4.72
CA GLY A 206 -5.36 0.50 5.21
C GLY A 206 -5.89 1.83 4.67
N LEU A 207 -7.16 1.81 4.30
CA LEU A 207 -7.96 2.92 3.82
C LEU A 207 -8.94 3.34 4.92
N GLN A 208 -9.00 4.63 5.26
CA GLN A 208 -10.02 5.12 6.19
C GLN A 208 -11.35 5.31 5.46
N LEU A 209 -12.44 4.85 6.07
CA LEU A 209 -13.80 4.95 5.58
C LEU A 209 -14.69 5.42 6.71
N THR A 210 -15.47 6.48 6.49
CA THR A 210 -16.52 6.88 7.43
C THR A 210 -17.81 6.17 7.07
N ALA A 211 -18.42 5.48 8.03
CA ALA A 211 -19.67 4.78 7.83
C ALA A 211 -20.80 5.78 7.52
N ASP A 212 -21.51 5.53 6.43
CA ASP A 212 -22.61 6.36 5.95
C ASP A 212 -23.64 5.50 5.20
N LYS A 213 -24.90 5.94 5.18
CA LYS A 213 -25.98 5.29 4.43
C LYS A 213 -25.69 5.18 2.93
N ASP A 214 -24.84 6.06 2.40
CA ASP A 214 -24.48 6.13 0.99
C ASP A 214 -23.14 5.43 0.71
N VAL A 215 -22.60 4.69 1.68
CA VAL A 215 -21.33 3.97 1.58
C VAL A 215 -21.52 2.49 1.88
N TYR A 216 -21.19 1.63 0.92
CA TYR A 216 -21.17 0.18 1.08
C TYR A 216 -19.72 -0.33 1.06
N ILE A 217 -19.51 -1.52 1.61
CA ILE A 217 -18.26 -2.28 1.53
C ILE A 217 -18.52 -3.47 0.62
N MET A 218 -17.73 -3.60 -0.43
CA MET A 218 -17.74 -4.74 -1.33
C MET A 218 -16.74 -5.79 -0.84
N ILE A 219 -17.09 -7.04 -1.10
CA ILE A 219 -16.26 -8.22 -0.93
C ILE A 219 -16.12 -8.85 -2.31
N GLY A 220 -14.90 -8.87 -2.81
CA GLY A 220 -14.58 -9.41 -4.12
C GLY A 220 -14.42 -10.93 -4.13
N ALA A 221 -13.97 -11.46 -5.25
CA ALA A 221 -14.05 -12.89 -5.56
C ALA A 221 -13.12 -13.75 -4.69
N ARG A 222 -12.10 -13.16 -4.07
CA ARG A 222 -11.15 -13.84 -3.17
C ARG A 222 -11.31 -13.41 -1.71
N GLY A 223 -12.29 -12.57 -1.40
CA GLY A 223 -12.53 -12.02 -0.07
C GLY A 223 -11.89 -10.65 0.17
N GLU A 224 -11.28 -10.05 -0.85
CA GLU A 224 -10.73 -8.70 -0.80
C GLU A 224 -11.84 -7.67 -0.56
N VAL A 225 -11.55 -6.69 0.31
CA VAL A 225 -12.52 -5.67 0.73
C VAL A 225 -12.17 -4.29 0.20
N TYR A 226 -13.19 -3.56 -0.28
CA TYR A 226 -13.05 -2.18 -0.75
C TYR A 226 -14.36 -1.41 -0.61
N ASP A 227 -14.32 -0.07 -0.60
CA ASP A 227 -15.50 0.76 -0.50
C ASP A 227 -16.14 1.04 -1.86
N ILE A 228 -17.46 1.27 -1.85
CA ILE A 228 -18.21 1.73 -3.00
C ILE A 228 -19.31 2.70 -2.56
N GLU A 229 -19.49 3.78 -3.30
CA GLU A 229 -20.66 4.64 -3.13
C GLU A 229 -21.93 3.87 -3.52
N ARG A 230 -22.98 4.00 -2.71
CA ARG A 230 -24.29 3.36 -2.94
C ARG A 230 -24.83 3.61 -4.34
N ASN A 231 -24.76 4.85 -4.83
CA ASN A 231 -25.21 5.19 -6.17
C ASN A 231 -24.44 4.44 -7.28
N LYS A 232 -23.14 4.22 -7.07
CA LYS A 232 -22.30 3.45 -8.01
C LYS A 232 -22.64 1.96 -7.91
N PHE A 233 -22.83 1.44 -6.70
CA PHE A 233 -23.28 0.06 -6.48
C PHE A 233 -24.61 -0.22 -7.18
N GLU A 234 -25.64 0.57 -6.90
CA GLU A 234 -26.99 0.38 -7.46
C GLU A 234 -27.01 0.48 -8.99
N LYS A 235 -26.08 1.21 -9.61
CA LYS A 235 -25.93 1.27 -11.08
C LYS A 235 -25.21 0.07 -11.67
N THR A 236 -24.34 -0.59 -10.91
CA THR A 236 -23.37 -1.57 -11.44
C THR A 236 -23.55 -2.99 -10.93
N TYR A 237 -24.37 -3.21 -9.90
CA TYR A 237 -24.67 -4.52 -9.34
C TYR A 237 -26.18 -4.73 -9.12
N ASP A 238 -26.60 -5.98 -9.23
CA ASP A 238 -27.89 -6.48 -8.78
C ASP A 238 -27.71 -7.14 -7.41
N GLU A 239 -28.42 -6.63 -6.39
CA GLU A 239 -28.46 -7.24 -5.06
C GLU A 239 -29.33 -8.50 -5.05
N THR A 240 -29.01 -9.44 -4.16
CA THR A 240 -29.79 -10.66 -3.96
C THR A 240 -30.00 -10.95 -2.47
N ASP A 241 -31.01 -11.75 -2.15
CA ASP A 241 -31.25 -12.21 -0.77
C ASP A 241 -30.24 -13.29 -0.32
N GLY A 242 -29.36 -13.75 -1.22
CA GLY A 242 -28.32 -14.72 -0.89
C GLY A 242 -27.34 -14.16 0.13
N LYS A 243 -26.89 -15.01 1.06
CA LYS A 243 -25.84 -14.65 2.01
C LYS A 243 -24.48 -15.14 1.51
N LEU A 244 -23.43 -14.46 1.92
CA LEU A 244 -22.08 -14.94 1.68
C LEU A 244 -21.82 -16.21 2.51
N ASP A 245 -21.36 -17.26 1.85
CA ASP A 245 -20.76 -18.42 2.50
C ASP A 245 -19.30 -18.52 2.04
N ILE A 246 -18.38 -18.30 2.97
CA ILE A 246 -16.94 -18.24 2.69
C ILE A 246 -16.38 -19.60 2.22
N PHE A 247 -16.99 -20.71 2.63
CA PHE A 247 -16.57 -22.05 2.26
C PHE A 247 -17.08 -22.43 0.87
N GLU A 248 -18.34 -22.09 0.57
CA GLU A 248 -18.89 -22.32 -0.77
C GLU A 248 -18.17 -21.46 -1.83
N GLN A 249 -17.83 -20.22 -1.49
CA GLN A 249 -17.11 -19.32 -2.38
C GLN A 249 -15.59 -19.56 -2.42
N MET A 250 -15.07 -20.40 -1.52
CA MET A 250 -13.64 -20.71 -1.41
C MET A 250 -12.75 -19.46 -1.38
N LEU A 251 -13.09 -18.49 -0.50
CA LEU A 251 -12.33 -17.24 -0.41
C LEU A 251 -10.92 -17.50 0.13
N ASP A 252 -9.93 -16.81 -0.44
CA ASP A 252 -8.54 -16.88 0.02
C ASP A 252 -8.30 -16.02 1.26
N PHE A 253 -9.12 -14.98 1.44
CA PHE A 253 -9.04 -14.03 2.54
C PHE A 253 -10.37 -13.96 3.30
N LEU A 254 -10.29 -13.89 4.63
CA LEU A 254 -11.47 -13.59 5.44
C LEU A 254 -11.82 -12.11 5.27
N PRO A 255 -13.05 -11.78 4.84
CA PRO A 255 -13.43 -10.39 4.64
C PRO A 255 -13.63 -9.71 5.99
N GLU A 256 -12.75 -8.77 6.34
CA GLU A 256 -12.76 -8.09 7.64
C GLU A 256 -12.45 -6.60 7.52
N VAL A 257 -12.90 -5.84 8.52
CA VAL A 257 -12.59 -4.42 8.68
C VAL A 257 -12.14 -4.13 10.11
N GLU A 258 -11.25 -3.15 10.28
CA GLU A 258 -10.79 -2.71 11.59
C GLU A 258 -11.57 -1.47 12.02
N ARG A 259 -12.19 -1.48 13.20
CA ARG A 259 -12.82 -0.28 13.76
C ARG A 259 -11.77 0.63 14.39
N GLU A 260 -11.73 1.89 13.96
CA GLU A 260 -10.67 2.82 14.39
C GLU A 260 -10.74 3.17 15.88
N SER A 261 -11.93 3.19 16.49
CA SER A 261 -12.11 3.61 17.89
C SER A 261 -11.37 2.72 18.89
N ASP A 262 -11.28 1.42 18.61
CA ASP A 262 -10.71 0.43 19.53
C ASP A 262 -9.72 -0.54 18.88
N GLY A 263 -9.55 -0.51 17.55
CA GLY A 263 -8.67 -1.41 16.80
C GLY A 263 -9.22 -2.82 16.66
N LYS A 264 -10.52 -3.03 16.89
CA LYS A 264 -11.14 -4.36 16.82
C LYS A 264 -11.43 -4.72 15.36
N PHE A 265 -11.02 -5.92 14.97
CA PHE A 265 -11.40 -6.52 13.69
C PHE A 265 -12.83 -7.06 13.75
N ILE A 266 -13.61 -6.75 12.71
CA ILE A 266 -15.00 -7.16 12.53
C ILE A 266 -15.06 -7.97 11.24
N SER A 267 -15.40 -9.25 11.37
CA SER A 267 -15.66 -10.13 10.23
C SER A 267 -16.95 -9.72 9.53
N LEU A 268 -16.96 -9.76 8.20
CA LEU A 268 -18.10 -9.35 7.37
C LEU A 268 -18.95 -10.52 6.86
N ASP A 269 -18.43 -11.74 6.94
CA ASP A 269 -19.04 -12.96 6.39
C ASP A 269 -20.48 -13.19 6.85
N GLU A 270 -20.77 -13.01 8.14
CA GLU A 270 -22.11 -13.29 8.69
C GLU A 270 -23.19 -12.27 8.26
N ILE A 271 -22.77 -11.07 7.87
CA ILE A 271 -23.64 -9.92 7.55
C ILE A 271 -23.62 -9.56 6.06
N ALA A 272 -22.83 -10.26 5.26
CA ALA A 272 -22.66 -10.01 3.84
C ALA A 272 -23.74 -10.66 2.98
N HIS A 273 -24.20 -9.88 2.00
CA HIS A 273 -25.19 -10.28 1.01
C HIS A 273 -24.56 -10.43 -0.36
N LEU A 274 -24.99 -11.44 -1.13
CA LEU A 274 -24.52 -11.68 -2.48
C LEU A 274 -25.08 -10.63 -3.44
N CYS A 275 -24.24 -10.23 -4.39
CA CYS A 275 -24.59 -9.35 -5.49
C CYS A 275 -23.88 -9.81 -6.77
N TYR A 276 -24.40 -9.39 -7.92
CA TYR A 276 -23.87 -9.77 -9.22
C TYR A 276 -23.63 -8.56 -10.10
N PRO A 277 -22.52 -8.49 -10.85
CA PRO A 277 -22.30 -7.41 -11.80
C PRO A 277 -23.43 -7.33 -12.84
N LYS A 278 -23.91 -6.11 -13.07
CA LYS A 278 -24.88 -5.80 -14.14
C LYS A 278 -24.20 -5.94 -15.50
N LEU A 279 -24.98 -6.41 -16.48
CA LEU A 279 -24.54 -6.46 -17.87
C LEU A 279 -24.50 -5.04 -18.46
N GLY A 280 -23.49 -4.76 -19.28
CA GLY A 280 -23.39 -3.50 -20.04
C GLY A 280 -22.28 -2.54 -19.59
N THR A 281 -21.63 -2.78 -18.46
CA THR A 281 -20.42 -2.03 -18.09
C THR A 281 -19.17 -2.72 -18.64
N SER A 282 -18.33 -1.95 -19.31
CA SER A 282 -17.03 -2.42 -19.82
C SER A 282 -15.89 -1.53 -19.31
N ILE A 283 -14.69 -2.08 -19.29
CA ILE A 283 -13.46 -1.36 -19.00
C ILE A 283 -12.49 -1.49 -20.17
N TYR A 284 -11.61 -0.50 -20.28
CA TYR A 284 -10.35 -0.63 -20.99
C TYR A 284 -9.31 -1.13 -20.00
N ALA A 285 -8.49 -2.11 -20.38
CA ALA A 285 -7.43 -2.57 -19.49
C ALA A 285 -6.13 -2.85 -20.25
N LYS A 286 -5.02 -2.67 -19.54
CA LYS A 286 -3.69 -3.12 -19.96
C LYS A 286 -2.93 -3.72 -18.79
N GLU A 287 -2.14 -4.74 -19.07
CA GLU A 287 -1.20 -5.30 -18.10
C GLU A 287 -0.08 -4.28 -17.82
N LEU A 288 0.35 -4.22 -16.57
CA LEU A 288 1.42 -3.36 -16.10
C LEU A 288 2.76 -4.04 -16.27
N GLU A 289 3.71 -3.32 -16.86
CA GLU A 289 5.11 -3.75 -16.99
C GLU A 289 5.97 -3.24 -15.83
N ASN A 290 5.55 -2.14 -15.21
CA ASN A 290 6.27 -1.46 -14.14
C ASN A 290 5.37 -1.32 -12.91
N ARG A 291 6.01 -1.06 -11.78
CA ARG A 291 5.31 -0.69 -10.57
C ARG A 291 4.62 0.66 -10.78
N THR A 292 3.32 0.73 -10.46
CA THR A 292 2.49 1.91 -10.76
C THR A 292 1.64 2.28 -9.56
N LYS A 293 1.66 3.55 -9.15
CA LYS A 293 0.74 4.11 -8.14
C LYS A 293 -0.37 4.90 -8.83
N VAL A 294 -1.61 4.53 -8.57
CA VAL A 294 -2.79 5.25 -9.08
C VAL A 294 -3.43 6.01 -7.93
N PHE A 295 -3.44 7.33 -8.03
CA PHE A 295 -4.15 8.24 -7.12
C PHE A 295 -5.55 8.49 -7.68
N SER A 296 -6.57 8.13 -6.93
CA SER A 296 -7.96 8.27 -7.37
C SER A 296 -8.43 9.73 -7.30
N VAL A 297 -9.46 10.06 -8.08
CA VAL A 297 -10.07 11.40 -8.09
C VAL A 297 -10.70 11.74 -6.73
N ILE A 298 -11.25 10.75 -6.05
CA ILE A 298 -12.03 10.93 -4.81
C ILE A 298 -11.11 11.05 -3.59
N ARG A 299 -9.95 10.38 -3.63
CA ARG A 299 -9.01 10.29 -2.52
C ARG A 299 -7.62 10.69 -3.00
N GLU A 300 -7.43 11.98 -3.32
CA GLU A 300 -6.18 12.52 -3.90
C GLU A 300 -4.90 12.20 -3.10
N GLN A 301 -5.03 11.85 -1.82
CA GLN A 301 -3.91 11.50 -0.96
C GLN A 301 -3.76 10.00 -0.71
N GLU A 302 -4.61 9.14 -1.29
CA GLU A 302 -4.51 7.69 -1.20
C GLU A 302 -4.26 7.12 -2.59
N TYR A 303 -3.40 6.12 -2.68
CA TYR A 303 -3.13 5.43 -3.93
C TYR A 303 -3.37 3.93 -3.83
N PHE A 304 -3.59 3.32 -4.97
CA PHE A 304 -3.56 1.87 -5.15
C PHE A 304 -2.27 1.52 -5.86
N LEU A 305 -1.58 0.48 -5.38
CA LEU A 305 -0.31 0.04 -5.92
C LEU A 305 -0.54 -1.15 -6.85
N GLY A 306 -0.10 -1.02 -8.10
CA GLY A 306 0.06 -2.14 -9.04
C GLY A 306 1.52 -2.56 -9.16
N ARG A 307 1.75 -3.86 -9.27
CA ARG A 307 3.03 -4.50 -9.56
C ARG A 307 3.02 -5.01 -11.01
N PRO A 308 4.20 -5.33 -11.60
CA PRO A 308 4.25 -5.98 -12.90
C PRO A 308 3.37 -7.23 -12.94
N GLY A 309 2.54 -7.37 -13.97
CA GLY A 309 1.55 -8.45 -14.12
C GLY A 309 0.15 -8.13 -13.58
N ASP A 310 -0.01 -7.03 -12.83
CA ASP A 310 -1.33 -6.47 -12.48
C ASP A 310 -1.89 -5.66 -13.66
N TYR A 311 -3.16 -5.24 -13.58
CA TYR A 311 -3.81 -4.49 -14.65
C TYR A 311 -4.16 -3.08 -14.23
N LEU A 312 -3.85 -2.12 -15.11
CA LEU A 312 -4.47 -0.81 -15.10
C LEU A 312 -5.83 -0.92 -15.78
N ALA A 313 -6.89 -0.56 -15.08
CA ALA A 313 -8.26 -0.55 -15.57
C ALA A 313 -8.79 0.89 -15.65
N VAL A 314 -9.50 1.20 -16.73
CA VAL A 314 -10.19 2.47 -16.94
C VAL A 314 -11.62 2.21 -17.35
N ARG A 315 -12.60 2.83 -16.70
CA ARG A 315 -14.00 2.64 -17.10
C ARG A 315 -14.28 3.24 -18.48
N ALA A 316 -15.04 2.52 -19.30
CA ALA A 316 -15.36 3.00 -20.64
C ALA A 316 -16.36 4.17 -20.67
N ASP A 317 -17.19 4.29 -19.62
CA ASP A 317 -18.19 5.35 -19.45
C ASP A 317 -17.66 6.55 -18.65
N ASP A 318 -16.52 6.41 -17.97
CA ASP A 318 -15.82 7.47 -17.25
C ASP A 318 -14.30 7.24 -17.29
N LEU A 319 -13.62 7.92 -18.22
CA LEU A 319 -12.18 7.76 -18.41
C LEU A 319 -11.34 8.29 -17.23
N CYS A 320 -11.93 9.05 -16.31
CA CYS A 320 -11.27 9.51 -15.10
C CYS A 320 -11.35 8.49 -13.94
N ASP A 321 -12.16 7.43 -14.08
CA ASP A 321 -12.20 6.31 -13.14
C ASP A 321 -11.13 5.28 -13.54
N VAL A 322 -9.92 5.53 -13.04
CA VAL A 322 -8.72 4.73 -13.26
C VAL A 322 -8.36 4.00 -11.95
N TYR A 323 -8.13 2.70 -12.02
CA TYR A 323 -7.80 1.89 -10.85
C TYR A 323 -6.93 0.68 -11.21
N ILE A 324 -6.39 0.02 -10.18
CA ILE A 324 -5.57 -1.19 -10.29
C ILE A 324 -6.43 -2.41 -9.98
N ILE A 325 -6.20 -3.51 -10.70
CA ILE A 325 -6.74 -4.83 -10.39
C ILE A 325 -5.58 -5.82 -10.36
N GLN A 326 -5.45 -6.59 -9.28
CA GLN A 326 -4.43 -7.64 -9.22
C GLN A 326 -4.57 -8.62 -10.39
N GLY A 327 -3.45 -9.06 -10.98
CA GLY A 327 -3.44 -9.85 -12.20
C GLY A 327 -4.26 -11.14 -12.13
N GLU A 328 -4.19 -11.87 -11.01
CA GLU A 328 -4.97 -13.09 -10.80
C GLU A 328 -6.47 -12.80 -10.70
N ILE A 329 -6.86 -11.76 -9.97
CA ILE A 329 -8.25 -11.31 -9.85
C ILE A 329 -8.78 -10.87 -11.21
N PHE A 330 -8.00 -10.12 -11.99
CA PHE A 330 -8.41 -9.69 -13.32
C PHE A 330 -8.77 -10.89 -14.20
N ARG A 331 -7.89 -11.89 -14.28
CA ARG A 331 -8.10 -13.10 -15.10
C ARG A 331 -9.33 -13.93 -14.64
N GLN A 332 -9.58 -13.95 -13.34
CA GLN A 332 -10.75 -14.62 -12.77
C GLN A 332 -12.05 -13.87 -13.08
N THR A 333 -12.03 -12.54 -13.00
CA THR A 333 -13.25 -11.72 -12.92
C THR A 333 -13.62 -10.96 -14.20
N TYR A 334 -12.74 -10.90 -15.19
CA TYR A 334 -12.97 -10.23 -16.48
C TYR A 334 -12.73 -11.14 -17.68
N GLU A 335 -13.44 -10.86 -18.78
CA GLU A 335 -13.23 -11.52 -20.07
C GLU A 335 -13.21 -10.50 -21.23
N PRO A 336 -12.42 -10.74 -22.28
CA PRO A 336 -12.36 -9.86 -23.45
C PRO A 336 -13.73 -9.67 -24.09
N MET A 337 -14.04 -8.45 -24.50
CA MET A 337 -15.18 -8.21 -25.39
C MET A 337 -14.80 -8.68 -26.80
N GLU A 338 -15.57 -9.60 -27.38
CA GLU A 338 -15.44 -9.94 -28.79
C GLU A 338 -15.61 -8.67 -29.66
N LYS A 339 -14.73 -8.50 -30.65
CA LYS A 339 -14.66 -7.29 -31.50
C LYS A 339 -15.80 -7.17 -32.50
#